data_AF-A0A961NVD5-F1
#
_entry.id   AF-A0A961NVD5-F1
#
_cell.length_a   1.000
_cell.length_b   1.000
_cell.length_c   1.000
_cell.angle_alpha   90.00
_cell.angle_beta   90.00
_cell.angle_gamma   90.00
#
_symmetry.space_group_name_H-M   'P 1'
#
loop_
_entity.id
_entity.type
_entity.pdbx_description
1 polymer ?
#
loop_
_entity_poly.entity_id
_entity_poly.type
_entity_poly.pdbx_seq_one_letter_code
_entity_poly.pdbx_strand_id
1 'polypeptide(L)'
;TSHRAARAATKKAWIEIEKRLPLVTIEEALAAESYIDAGPITWAKGDVEAALAEAHKVIEGEIEIGGQEHFYLEGQAALAVPGEAGEVTVYSSTQHPTEIQHKVAEALGLPMHSVRIAVRRMGGAFGGKESQGNALAVACAIAAARTGRPCKMRYDRDDDMAITGKRHDFRIKYRAGITQAGKLTGVDFTHYVRAGWSADLT
;
A
#
# COMPACT_ATOMS: atom_id res chain seq x y z
N THR A 1 8.46 -27.20 -13.18
CA THR A 1 8.56 -27.20 -11.71
C THR A 1 7.19 -26.92 -11.11
N SER A 2 6.84 -27.52 -9.97
CA SER A 2 5.54 -27.32 -9.33
C SER A 2 5.57 -26.18 -8.30
N HIS A 3 4.42 -25.61 -7.98
CA HIS A 3 4.28 -24.60 -6.92
C HIS A 3 4.80 -25.10 -5.56
N ARG A 4 4.50 -26.34 -5.19
CA ARG A 4 5.00 -26.96 -3.94
C ARG A 4 6.53 -27.07 -3.92
N ALA A 5 7.15 -27.42 -5.05
CA ALA A 5 8.60 -27.48 -5.15
C ALA A 5 9.25 -26.09 -4.99
N ALA A 6 8.63 -25.04 -5.52
CA ALA A 6 9.10 -23.66 -5.33
C ALA A 6 9.06 -23.26 -3.85
N ARG A 7 7.94 -23.52 -3.14
CA ARG A 7 7.84 -23.25 -1.68
C ARG A 7 8.85 -24.06 -0.85
N ALA A 8 9.10 -25.31 -1.22
CA ALA A 8 10.11 -26.11 -0.54
C ALA A 8 11.53 -25.57 -0.77
N ALA A 9 11.79 -24.99 -1.95
CA ALA A 9 13.08 -24.37 -2.26
C ALA A 9 13.31 -23.05 -1.51
N THR A 10 12.28 -22.19 -1.36
CA THR A 10 12.44 -20.91 -0.64
C THR A 10 12.85 -21.10 0.82
N LYS A 11 12.37 -22.17 1.48
CA LYS A 11 12.77 -22.52 2.86
C LYS A 11 14.24 -22.94 3.01
N LYS A 12 14.94 -23.19 1.90
CA LYS A 12 16.38 -23.52 1.90
C LYS A 12 17.26 -22.30 1.67
N ALA A 13 16.68 -21.13 1.39
CA ALA A 13 17.43 -19.91 1.24
C ALA A 13 18.06 -19.53 2.59
N TRP A 14 19.36 -19.25 2.59
CA TRP A 14 20.07 -18.68 3.72
C TRP A 14 20.23 -17.18 3.47
N ILE A 15 19.71 -16.37 4.38
CA ILE A 15 19.77 -14.91 4.29
C ILE A 15 20.37 -14.39 5.60
N GLU A 16 21.46 -13.65 5.50
CA GLU A 16 22.05 -12.94 6.62
C GLU A 16 21.53 -11.49 6.60
N ILE A 17 20.97 -11.04 7.72
CA ILE A 17 20.37 -9.71 7.86
C ILE A 17 21.01 -9.02 9.05
N GLU A 18 21.61 -7.86 8.81
CA GLU A 18 22.03 -6.94 9.86
C GLU A 18 20.78 -6.33 10.50
N LYS A 19 20.54 -6.62 11.78
CA LYS A 19 19.38 -6.09 12.51
C LYS A 19 19.53 -4.59 12.74
N ARG A 20 18.47 -3.84 12.45
CA ARG A 20 18.33 -2.42 12.79
C ARG A 20 17.03 -2.21 13.56
N LEU A 21 16.97 -1.12 14.32
CA LEU A 21 15.77 -0.76 15.06
C LEU A 21 14.71 -0.21 14.09
N PRO A 22 13.53 -0.84 13.97
CA PRO A 22 12.45 -0.32 13.15
C PRO A 22 11.69 0.78 13.90
N LEU A 23 11.06 1.68 13.14
CA LEU A 23 10.02 2.58 13.65
C LEU A 23 8.67 1.93 13.33
N VAL A 24 7.92 1.52 14.35
CA VAL A 24 6.69 0.72 14.20
C VAL A 24 5.46 1.51 14.66
N THR A 25 5.62 2.37 15.66
CA THR A 25 4.56 3.19 16.24
C THR A 25 4.59 4.63 15.71
N ILE A 26 3.48 5.34 15.89
CA ILE A 26 3.39 6.76 15.51
C ILE A 26 4.37 7.58 16.37
N GLU A 27 4.49 7.24 17.64
CA GLU A 27 5.39 7.89 18.61
C GLU A 27 6.85 7.74 18.22
N GLU A 28 7.27 6.54 17.81
CA GLU A 28 8.64 6.30 17.32
C GLU A 28 8.92 7.12 16.06
N ALA A 29 7.96 7.18 15.12
CA ALA A 29 8.10 7.99 13.91
C ALA A 29 8.19 9.49 14.23
N LEU A 30 7.34 10.01 15.11
CA LEU A 30 7.36 11.42 15.54
C LEU A 30 8.66 11.78 16.27
N ALA A 31 9.13 10.91 17.18
CA ALA A 31 10.37 11.15 17.93
C ALA A 31 11.61 11.16 17.02
N ALA A 32 11.56 10.45 15.91
CA ALA A 32 12.61 10.41 14.89
C ALA A 32 12.41 11.44 13.76
N GLU A 33 11.36 12.27 13.82
CA GLU A 33 10.94 13.17 12.73
C GLU A 33 10.84 12.46 11.37
N SER A 34 10.38 11.21 11.40
CA SER A 34 10.26 10.35 10.22
C SER A 34 8.88 10.49 9.60
N TYR A 35 8.83 11.20 8.47
CA TYR A 35 7.62 11.41 7.68
C TYR A 35 7.79 10.79 6.30
N ILE A 36 6.67 10.32 5.74
CA ILE A 36 6.56 10.09 4.29
C ILE A 36 6.40 11.46 3.62
N ASP A 37 7.11 11.69 2.52
CA ASP A 37 7.16 12.96 1.78
C ASP A 37 7.66 14.16 2.60
N ALA A 38 7.18 15.37 2.27
CA ALA A 38 7.71 16.64 2.75
C ALA A 38 7.20 17.06 4.16
N GLY A 39 6.52 16.16 4.88
CA GLY A 39 5.98 16.43 6.22
C GLY A 39 4.46 16.68 6.24
N PRO A 40 3.93 17.29 7.34
CA PRO A 40 2.49 17.44 7.53
C PRO A 40 1.82 18.33 6.47
N ILE A 41 0.65 17.90 6.01
CA ILE A 41 -0.20 18.69 5.13
C ILE A 41 -1.25 19.42 5.97
N THR A 42 -1.27 20.75 5.89
CA THR A 42 -2.15 21.62 6.69
C THR A 42 -3.20 22.30 5.83
N TRP A 43 -4.47 22.11 6.18
CA TRP A 43 -5.60 22.85 5.62
C TRP A 43 -6.24 23.70 6.71
N ALA A 44 -6.51 24.97 6.41
CA ALA A 44 -7.11 25.90 7.37
C ALA A 44 -8.17 26.76 6.69
N LYS A 45 -9.20 27.14 7.46
CA LYS A 45 -10.22 28.12 7.06
C LYS A 45 -10.71 28.89 8.28
N GLY A 46 -10.53 30.22 8.25
CA GLY A 46 -10.80 31.08 9.40
C GLY A 46 -9.70 31.02 10.46
N ASP A 47 -9.97 31.61 11.63
CA ASP A 47 -9.08 31.60 12.79
C ASP A 47 -9.65 30.66 13.86
N VAL A 48 -9.07 29.46 13.95
CA VAL A 48 -9.55 28.43 14.87
C VAL A 48 -9.24 28.78 16.33
N GLU A 49 -8.11 29.43 16.61
CA GLU A 49 -7.73 29.77 17.99
C GLU A 49 -8.67 30.84 18.55
N ALA A 50 -9.01 31.86 17.76
CA ALA A 50 -10.02 32.84 18.13
C ALA A 50 -11.40 32.18 18.38
N ALA A 51 -11.82 31.29 17.48
CA ALA A 51 -13.10 30.60 17.59
C ALA A 51 -13.19 29.64 18.79
N LEU A 52 -12.07 29.05 19.21
CA LEU A 52 -11.96 28.22 20.41
C LEU A 52 -11.93 29.07 21.69
N ALA A 53 -11.27 30.23 21.66
CA ALA A 53 -11.21 31.15 22.80
C ALA A 53 -12.58 31.77 23.15
N GLU A 54 -13.41 32.01 22.13
CA GLU A 54 -14.78 32.52 22.30
C GLU A 54 -15.82 31.43 22.62
N ALA A 55 -15.43 30.14 22.59
CA ALA A 55 -16.34 29.03 22.83
C ALA A 55 -16.83 29.02 24.28
N HIS A 56 -18.09 28.62 24.49
CA HIS A 56 -18.61 28.39 25.83
C HIS A 56 -17.89 27.20 26.51
N LYS A 57 -17.55 26.18 25.72
CA LYS A 57 -16.76 25.03 26.17
C LYS A 57 -15.91 24.51 25.02
N VAL A 58 -14.69 24.10 25.32
CA VAL A 58 -13.84 23.31 24.41
C VAL A 58 -13.85 21.87 24.86
N ILE A 59 -14.05 20.96 23.91
CA ILE A 59 -13.98 19.52 24.11
C ILE A 59 -12.75 19.02 23.38
N GLU A 60 -11.88 18.34 24.11
CA GLU A 60 -10.68 17.70 23.57
C GLU A 60 -10.83 16.19 23.65
N GLY A 61 -10.27 15.50 22.67
CA GLY A 61 -10.31 14.05 22.64
C GLY A 61 -9.39 13.45 21.60
N GLU A 62 -9.32 12.13 21.65
CA GLU A 62 -8.55 11.32 20.72
C GLU A 62 -9.41 10.15 20.24
N ILE A 63 -9.29 9.83 18.95
CA ILE A 63 -9.94 8.70 18.31
C ILE A 63 -8.85 7.83 17.67
N GLU A 64 -8.82 6.56 18.04
CA GLU A 64 -7.98 5.55 17.40
C GLU A 64 -8.83 4.69 16.45
N ILE A 65 -8.34 4.54 15.23
CA ILE A 65 -8.99 3.76 14.18
C ILE A 65 -7.99 2.74 13.67
N GLY A 66 -8.25 1.45 13.93
CA GLY A 66 -7.41 0.36 13.46
C GLY A 66 -7.47 0.20 11.94
N GLY A 67 -6.42 -0.38 11.37
CA GLY A 67 -6.38 -0.70 9.95
C GLY A 67 -7.27 -1.89 9.61
N GLN A 68 -7.42 -2.12 8.31
CA GLN A 68 -8.36 -3.11 7.80
C GLN A 68 -7.79 -3.80 6.56
N GLU A 69 -7.73 -5.13 6.63
CA GLU A 69 -7.38 -5.96 5.49
C GLU A 69 -8.48 -5.95 4.42
N HIS A 70 -8.09 -5.92 3.15
CA HIS A 70 -9.01 -5.90 2.01
C HIS A 70 -9.80 -7.21 1.90
N PHE A 71 -9.12 -8.32 2.17
CA PHE A 71 -9.68 -9.67 2.22
C PHE A 71 -10.49 -10.06 0.97
N TYR A 72 -10.06 -9.62 -0.21
CA TYR A 72 -10.59 -10.09 -1.49
C TYR A 72 -10.51 -11.62 -1.58
N LEU A 73 -11.55 -12.29 -2.07
CA LEU A 73 -11.61 -13.77 -2.07
C LEU A 73 -10.54 -14.40 -2.99
N GLU A 74 -10.26 -13.75 -4.12
CA GLU A 74 -9.12 -14.09 -4.96
C GLU A 74 -7.89 -13.28 -4.50
N GLY A 75 -6.92 -13.95 -3.87
CA GLY A 75 -5.60 -13.36 -3.57
C GLY A 75 -4.88 -12.79 -4.81
N GLN A 76 -3.79 -12.05 -4.60
CA GLN A 76 -2.95 -11.55 -5.70
C GLN A 76 -2.51 -12.70 -6.60
N ALA A 77 -2.64 -12.50 -7.92
CA ALA A 77 -2.30 -13.50 -8.91
C ALA A 77 -1.75 -12.84 -10.18
N ALA A 78 -0.66 -13.41 -10.72
CA ALA A 78 -0.09 -13.01 -12.00
C ALA A 78 0.45 -14.22 -12.77
N LEU A 79 0.30 -14.18 -14.09
CA LEU A 79 0.89 -15.12 -15.05
C LEU A 79 1.60 -14.29 -16.13
N ALA A 80 2.93 -14.38 -16.18
CA ALA A 80 3.73 -13.82 -17.26
C ALA A 80 4.02 -14.89 -18.31
N VAL A 81 3.81 -14.55 -19.58
CA VAL A 81 4.04 -15.40 -20.75
C VAL A 81 5.04 -14.67 -21.65
N PRO A 82 6.26 -15.21 -21.85
CA PRO A 82 7.23 -14.60 -22.75
C PRO A 82 6.76 -14.75 -24.20
N GLY A 83 7.01 -13.73 -25.02
CA GLY A 83 6.74 -13.67 -26.44
C GLY A 83 8.03 -13.64 -27.28
N GLU A 84 7.90 -13.20 -28.53
CA GLU A 84 9.03 -13.03 -29.44
C GLU A 84 9.81 -11.76 -29.10
N ALA A 85 11.09 -11.69 -29.50
CA ALA A 85 11.92 -10.49 -29.35
C ALA A 85 11.95 -9.86 -27.93
N GLY A 86 11.75 -10.67 -26.88
CA GLY A 86 11.73 -10.20 -25.49
C GLY A 86 10.40 -9.64 -25.02
N GLU A 87 9.34 -9.69 -25.84
CA GLU A 87 7.99 -9.30 -25.44
C GLU A 87 7.48 -10.13 -24.26
N VAL A 88 6.56 -9.55 -23.49
CA VAL A 88 5.88 -10.26 -22.41
C VAL A 88 4.41 -9.88 -22.34
N THR A 89 3.53 -10.88 -22.26
CA THR A 89 2.14 -10.69 -21.86
C THR A 89 1.97 -11.12 -20.41
N VAL A 90 1.45 -10.24 -19.56
CA VAL A 90 1.12 -10.55 -18.17
C VAL A 90 -0.39 -10.53 -17.96
N TYR A 91 -0.95 -11.66 -17.54
CA TYR A 91 -2.31 -11.76 -17.04
C TYR A 91 -2.28 -11.49 -15.54
N SER A 92 -2.86 -10.37 -15.09
CA SER A 92 -2.78 -9.93 -13.70
C SER A 92 -4.16 -9.71 -13.10
N SER A 93 -4.34 -10.07 -11.82
CA SER A 93 -5.49 -9.67 -11.02
C SER A 93 -5.18 -8.28 -10.43
N THR A 94 -5.53 -7.22 -11.17
CA THR A 94 -5.16 -5.82 -10.84
C THR A 94 -6.25 -4.82 -11.24
N GLN A 95 -6.37 -3.73 -10.47
CA GLN A 95 -7.18 -2.56 -10.79
C GLN A 95 -6.45 -1.58 -11.73
N HIS A 96 -5.11 -1.63 -11.78
CA HIS A 96 -4.30 -0.64 -12.49
C HIS A 96 -3.34 -1.30 -13.50
N PRO A 97 -3.85 -1.82 -14.62
CA PRO A 97 -3.02 -2.51 -15.62
C PRO A 97 -1.93 -1.62 -16.23
N THR A 98 -2.15 -0.31 -16.34
CA THR A 98 -1.16 0.65 -16.87
C THR A 98 0.05 0.76 -15.95
N GLU A 99 -0.15 0.85 -14.64
CA GLU A 99 0.97 0.90 -13.70
C GLU A 99 1.78 -0.40 -13.70
N ILE A 100 1.09 -1.55 -13.73
CA ILE A 100 1.75 -2.85 -13.87
C ILE A 100 2.60 -2.89 -15.15
N GLN A 101 2.09 -2.34 -16.27
CA GLN A 101 2.83 -2.25 -17.53
C GLN A 101 4.13 -1.45 -17.35
N HIS A 102 4.03 -0.28 -16.72
CA HIS A 102 5.20 0.57 -16.44
C HIS A 102 6.23 -0.17 -15.60
N LYS A 103 5.80 -0.80 -14.49
CA LYS A 103 6.70 -1.49 -13.56
C LYS A 103 7.34 -2.74 -14.15
N VAL A 104 6.61 -3.51 -14.95
CA VAL A 104 7.17 -4.67 -15.66
C VAL A 104 8.15 -4.21 -16.75
N ALA A 105 7.82 -3.19 -17.52
CA ALA A 105 8.70 -2.62 -18.55
C ALA A 105 10.01 -2.10 -17.92
N GLU A 106 9.90 -1.32 -16.86
CA GLU A 106 11.03 -0.78 -16.09
C GLU A 106 11.93 -1.90 -15.55
N ALA A 107 11.34 -2.91 -14.89
CA ALA A 107 12.09 -4.01 -14.29
C ALA A 107 12.81 -4.91 -15.31
N LEU A 108 12.27 -5.03 -16.52
CA LEU A 108 12.87 -5.81 -17.61
C LEU A 108 13.78 -4.98 -18.53
N GLY A 109 13.81 -3.66 -18.38
CA GLY A 109 14.51 -2.76 -19.30
C GLY A 109 13.91 -2.75 -20.71
N LEU A 110 12.60 -2.95 -20.82
CA LEU A 110 11.87 -3.01 -22.09
C LEU A 110 11.10 -1.71 -22.35
N PRO A 111 10.88 -1.33 -23.63
CA PRO A 111 9.92 -0.29 -23.93
C PRO A 111 8.49 -0.78 -23.64
N MET A 112 7.60 0.14 -23.27
CA MET A 112 6.23 -0.21 -22.88
C MET A 112 5.45 -0.99 -23.94
N HIS A 113 5.70 -0.75 -25.23
CA HIS A 113 5.02 -1.46 -26.31
C HIS A 113 5.35 -2.96 -26.38
N SER A 114 6.47 -3.38 -25.79
CA SER A 114 6.85 -4.81 -25.68
C SER A 114 6.21 -5.50 -24.47
N VAL A 115 5.47 -4.76 -23.63
CA VAL A 115 4.81 -5.28 -22.44
C VAL A 115 3.30 -5.10 -22.57
N ARG A 116 2.56 -6.21 -22.53
CA ARG A 116 1.09 -6.20 -22.56
C ARG A 116 0.52 -6.71 -21.26
N ILE A 117 -0.35 -5.93 -20.62
CA ILE A 117 -1.09 -6.36 -19.43
C ILE A 117 -2.52 -6.70 -19.82
N ALA A 118 -3.00 -7.87 -19.41
CA ALA A 118 -4.36 -8.33 -19.67
C ALA A 118 -5.09 -8.63 -18.36
N VAL A 119 -6.26 -8.04 -18.18
CA VAL A 119 -7.13 -8.25 -17.02
C VAL A 119 -8.49 -8.69 -17.51
N ARG A 120 -8.94 -9.90 -17.13
CA ARG A 120 -10.27 -10.40 -17.52
C ARG A 120 -11.34 -10.05 -16.49
N ARG A 121 -11.08 -10.38 -15.23
CA ARG A 121 -11.92 -10.15 -14.05
C ARG A 121 -11.06 -10.33 -12.79
N MET A 122 -11.56 -9.85 -11.65
CA MET A 122 -10.95 -10.08 -10.33
C MET A 122 -11.99 -10.65 -9.37
N GLY A 123 -11.58 -11.54 -8.47
CA GLY A 123 -12.40 -12.03 -7.35
C GLY A 123 -12.35 -11.11 -6.13
N GLY A 124 -12.63 -9.81 -6.34
CA GLY A 124 -12.50 -8.75 -5.35
C GLY A 124 -11.15 -8.01 -5.45
N ALA A 125 -11.15 -6.74 -5.02
CA ALA A 125 -9.98 -5.86 -5.08
C ALA A 125 -9.98 -4.80 -3.95
N PHE A 126 -11.00 -3.94 -3.90
CA PHE A 126 -11.24 -2.99 -2.80
C PHE A 126 -10.11 -1.97 -2.52
N GLY A 127 -9.31 -1.61 -3.52
CA GLY A 127 -8.13 -0.74 -3.39
C GLY A 127 -6.82 -1.53 -3.29
N GLY A 128 -6.84 -2.70 -2.66
CA GLY A 128 -5.64 -3.51 -2.43
C GLY A 128 -5.05 -4.19 -3.68
N LYS A 129 -5.56 -3.91 -4.87
CA LYS A 129 -4.99 -4.36 -6.15
C LYS A 129 -4.69 -3.20 -7.11
N GLU A 130 -4.62 -1.99 -6.57
CA GLU A 130 -4.26 -0.79 -7.32
C GLU A 130 -2.76 -0.80 -7.63
N SER A 131 -1.89 -0.71 -6.62
CA SER A 131 -0.42 -0.74 -6.78
C SER A 131 0.22 -2.06 -6.33
N GLN A 132 -0.41 -2.78 -5.42
CA GLN A 132 0.15 -3.91 -4.67
C GLN A 132 0.37 -5.16 -5.55
N GLY A 133 -0.31 -5.24 -6.70
CA GLY A 133 -0.09 -6.27 -7.70
C GLY A 133 1.26 -6.14 -8.44
N ASN A 134 1.94 -4.99 -8.33
CA ASN A 134 3.19 -4.69 -9.03
C ASN A 134 4.30 -5.69 -8.71
N ALA A 135 4.58 -5.92 -7.43
CA ALA A 135 5.68 -6.80 -7.01
C ALA A 135 5.51 -8.23 -7.54
N LEU A 136 4.28 -8.76 -7.47
CA LEU A 136 3.95 -10.10 -7.98
C LEU A 136 4.11 -10.19 -9.50
N ALA A 137 3.56 -9.21 -10.24
CA ALA A 137 3.62 -9.18 -11.68
C ALA A 137 5.07 -9.06 -12.18
N VAL A 138 5.88 -8.20 -11.56
CA VAL A 138 7.31 -8.02 -11.85
C VAL A 138 8.09 -9.30 -11.58
N ALA A 139 7.87 -9.96 -10.44
CA ALA A 139 8.55 -11.21 -10.11
C ALA A 139 8.25 -12.32 -11.14
N CYS A 140 6.98 -12.46 -11.54
CA CYS A 140 6.59 -13.39 -12.61
C CYS A 140 7.26 -13.04 -13.94
N ALA A 141 7.29 -11.76 -14.31
CA ALA A 141 7.89 -11.30 -15.56
C ALA A 141 9.41 -11.55 -15.61
N ILE A 142 10.15 -11.25 -14.53
CA ILE A 142 11.59 -11.53 -14.40
C ILE A 142 11.86 -13.04 -14.52
N ALA A 143 11.07 -13.87 -13.83
CA ALA A 143 11.24 -15.31 -13.90
C ALA A 143 10.93 -15.86 -15.30
N ALA A 144 9.90 -15.32 -15.97
CA ALA A 144 9.55 -15.70 -17.33
C ALA A 144 10.65 -15.32 -18.34
N ALA A 145 11.17 -14.10 -18.25
CA ALA A 145 12.26 -13.62 -19.10
C ALA A 145 13.54 -14.45 -18.89
N ARG A 146 13.91 -14.74 -17.65
CA ARG A 146 15.12 -15.52 -17.34
C ARG A 146 15.05 -16.99 -17.78
N THR A 147 13.86 -17.58 -17.76
CA THR A 147 13.68 -19.01 -18.05
C THR A 147 13.21 -19.29 -19.47
N GLY A 148 12.77 -18.27 -20.20
CA GLY A 148 12.10 -18.42 -21.50
C GLY A 148 10.79 -19.19 -21.42
N ARG A 149 10.19 -19.31 -20.22
CA ARG A 149 9.00 -20.14 -19.97
C ARG A 149 7.96 -19.34 -19.20
N PRO A 150 6.66 -19.61 -19.39
CA PRO A 150 5.62 -18.96 -18.60
C PRO A 150 5.83 -19.14 -17.10
N CYS A 151 5.66 -18.06 -16.33
CA CYS A 151 5.74 -18.07 -14.88
C CYS A 151 4.43 -17.60 -14.27
N LYS A 152 3.88 -18.39 -13.35
CA LYS A 152 2.65 -18.07 -12.61
C LYS A 152 2.92 -18.07 -11.12
N MET A 153 2.40 -17.07 -10.43
CA MET A 153 2.36 -17.03 -8.97
C MET A 153 0.99 -16.54 -8.51
N ARG A 154 0.56 -17.12 -7.39
CA ARG A 154 -0.58 -16.67 -6.59
C ARG A 154 -0.10 -16.72 -5.15
N TYR A 155 -0.33 -15.65 -4.40
CA TYR A 155 -0.01 -15.68 -2.98
C TYR A 155 -0.98 -16.60 -2.24
N ASP A 156 -0.44 -17.33 -1.26
CA ASP A 156 -1.30 -17.92 -0.22
C ASP A 156 -1.80 -16.78 0.67
N ARG A 157 -2.91 -17.02 1.39
CA ARG A 157 -3.59 -15.93 2.12
C ARG A 157 -2.70 -15.25 3.15
N ASP A 158 -1.89 -16.02 3.85
CA ASP A 158 -0.92 -15.55 4.83
C ASP A 158 0.18 -14.68 4.18
N ASP A 159 0.74 -15.14 3.05
CA ASP A 159 1.72 -14.37 2.28
C ASP A 159 1.09 -13.06 1.75
N ASP A 160 -0.14 -13.12 1.25
CA ASP A 160 -0.88 -11.96 0.73
C ASP A 160 -1.04 -10.87 1.81
N MET A 161 -1.61 -11.23 2.97
CA MET A 161 -1.83 -10.32 4.09
C MET A 161 -0.53 -9.73 4.67
N ALA A 162 0.58 -10.46 4.59
CA ALA A 162 1.87 -9.99 5.07
C ALA A 162 2.53 -9.01 4.08
N ILE A 163 2.28 -9.15 2.77
CA ILE A 163 3.01 -8.43 1.72
C ILE A 163 2.26 -7.18 1.26
N THR A 164 0.93 -7.25 1.09
CA THR A 164 0.19 -6.24 0.30
C THR A 164 -0.20 -5.01 1.10
N GLY A 165 0.02 -4.99 2.41
CA GLY A 165 -0.49 -3.92 3.25
C GLY A 165 -2.03 -3.87 3.26
N LYS A 166 -2.55 -2.80 3.85
CA LYS A 166 -3.96 -2.70 4.25
C LYS A 166 -4.36 -1.23 4.36
N ARG A 167 -5.63 -0.96 4.69
CA ARG A 167 -6.06 0.38 5.10
C ARG A 167 -5.18 0.90 6.23
N HIS A 168 -4.74 2.15 6.10
CA HIS A 168 -3.99 2.87 7.13
C HIS A 168 -4.74 2.93 8.47
N ASP A 169 -3.98 2.74 9.54
CA ASP A 169 -4.43 3.01 10.89
C ASP A 169 -4.30 4.52 11.14
N PHE A 170 -5.31 5.11 11.78
CA PHE A 170 -5.35 6.54 12.10
C PHE A 170 -5.39 6.76 13.61
N ARG A 171 -4.71 7.81 14.06
CA ARG A 171 -5.01 8.47 15.33
C ARG A 171 -5.39 9.90 15.05
N ILE A 172 -6.53 10.34 15.58
CA ILE A 172 -7.05 11.69 15.34
C ILE A 172 -7.19 12.37 16.69
N LYS A 173 -6.37 13.41 16.92
CA LYS A 173 -6.56 14.33 18.04
C LYS A 173 -7.45 15.48 17.58
N TYR A 174 -8.37 15.91 18.43
CA TYR A 174 -9.25 17.02 18.10
C TYR A 174 -9.50 17.96 19.27
N ARG A 175 -9.74 19.23 18.94
CA ARG A 175 -10.27 20.27 19.84
C ARG A 175 -11.50 20.87 19.18
N ALA A 176 -12.64 20.85 19.85
CA ALA A 176 -13.90 21.35 19.33
C ALA A 176 -14.56 22.36 20.29
N GLY A 177 -14.71 23.60 19.83
CA GLY A 177 -15.42 24.64 20.56
C GLY A 177 -16.92 24.57 20.32
N ILE A 178 -17.72 24.67 21.37
CA ILE A 178 -19.18 24.70 21.31
C ILE A 178 -19.75 25.89 22.06
N THR A 179 -20.86 26.41 21.55
CA THR A 179 -21.71 27.39 22.25
C THR A 179 -22.59 26.70 23.30
N GLN A 180 -23.24 27.47 24.19
CA GLN A 180 -24.19 26.93 25.17
C GLN A 180 -25.37 26.18 24.52
N ALA A 181 -25.74 26.54 23.28
CA ALA A 181 -26.77 25.87 22.49
C ALA A 181 -26.24 24.63 21.73
N GLY A 182 -24.97 24.24 21.92
CA GLY A 182 -24.36 23.06 21.30
C GLY A 182 -23.90 23.26 19.84
N LYS A 183 -23.90 24.49 19.31
CA LYS A 183 -23.36 24.77 17.97
C LYS A 183 -21.83 24.84 18.01
N LEU A 184 -21.16 24.24 17.02
CA LEU A 184 -19.72 24.34 16.84
C LEU A 184 -19.29 25.76 16.48
N THR A 185 -18.25 26.27 17.14
CA THR A 185 -17.63 27.57 16.84
C THR A 185 -16.35 27.40 16.01
N GLY A 186 -15.56 26.38 16.33
CA GLY A 186 -14.33 26.02 15.62
C GLY A 186 -13.91 24.59 15.95
N VAL A 187 -13.17 23.97 15.04
CA VAL A 187 -12.62 22.62 15.23
C VAL A 187 -11.20 22.56 14.67
N ASP A 188 -10.29 22.01 15.45
CA ASP A 188 -8.92 21.69 15.07
C ASP A 188 -8.70 20.18 15.14
N PHE A 189 -8.04 19.63 14.12
CA PHE A 189 -7.74 18.21 14.02
C PHE A 189 -6.27 17.98 13.69
N THR A 190 -5.63 17.07 14.41
CA THR A 190 -4.34 16.49 14.02
C THR A 190 -4.54 15.03 13.66
N HIS A 191 -4.31 14.69 12.39
CA HIS A 191 -4.39 13.33 11.88
C HIS A 191 -2.99 12.72 11.82
N TYR A 192 -2.78 11.62 12.52
CA TYR A 192 -1.60 10.79 12.39
C TYR A 192 -1.99 9.55 11.59
N VAL A 193 -1.27 9.30 10.50
CA VAL A 193 -1.53 8.19 9.57
C VAL A 193 -0.31 7.30 9.56
N ARG A 194 -0.48 6.01 9.88
CA ARG A 194 0.64 5.06 9.83
C ARG A 194 0.79 4.48 8.43
N ALA A 195 1.56 5.17 7.60
CA ALA A 195 1.81 4.90 6.17
C ALA A 195 2.55 3.59 5.86
N GLY A 196 3.31 3.06 6.83
CA GLY A 196 4.22 1.94 6.59
C GLY A 196 5.57 2.42 6.06
N TRP A 197 6.17 1.66 5.14
CA TRP A 197 7.58 1.82 4.74
C TRP A 197 7.79 2.53 3.41
N SER A 198 6.72 2.83 2.67
CA SER A 198 6.76 3.47 1.35
C SER A 198 5.65 4.51 1.24
N ALA A 199 5.79 5.46 0.31
CA ALA A 199 4.74 6.46 0.07
C ALA A 199 3.43 5.82 -0.42
N ASP A 200 3.51 4.91 -1.39
CA ASP A 200 2.35 4.28 -2.03
C ASP A 200 1.27 5.32 -2.35
N LEU A 201 0.04 5.13 -1.85
CA LEU A 201 -1.08 6.05 -2.01
C LEU A 201 -1.55 6.63 -0.66
N THR A 202 -0.61 6.95 0.23
CA THR A 202 -0.90 7.50 1.56
C THR A 202 -1.33 8.96 1.53
#